data_AF-A0A2N2ZM98-F1
#
_entry.id   AF-A0A2N2ZM98-F1
#
_cell.length_a   1.000
_cell.length_b   1.000
_cell.length_c   1.000
_cell.angle_alpha   90.00
_cell.angle_beta   90.00
_cell.angle_gamma   90.00
#
_symmetry.space_group_name_H-M   'P 1'
#
loop_
_entity.id
_entity.type
_entity.pdbx_description
1 polymer ?
#
loop_
_entity_poly.entity_id
_entity_poly.type
_entity_poly.pdbx_seq_one_letter_code
_entity_poly.pdbx_strand_id
1 'polypeptide(L)'
;MEGDLLNLIPDNTVNLLFLDKDFNITGKILDKGGSILNMFIPNRLSDDENLISQINNLSFFIAKEDTNNDGWINRKDQHYVYVSDLDGKNLTRVTDRKVKQYQWINNNKEILLTFDNGDETETLEYGIYNIETKKIKETKSLNPRE
;
A
#
# COMPACT_ATOMS: atom_id res chain seq x y z
N MET A 1 15.85 3.96 11.56
CA MET A 1 14.73 4.90 11.77
C MET A 1 14.97 6.19 10.99
N GLU A 2 15.16 6.09 9.67
CA GLU A 2 15.30 7.29 8.80
C GLU A 2 14.65 7.05 7.42
N GLY A 3 14.52 5.78 7.00
CA GLY A 3 13.80 5.38 5.78
C GLY A 3 12.27 5.39 5.86
N ASP A 4 11.66 5.28 7.05
CA ASP A 4 10.20 5.13 7.20
C ASP A 4 9.39 6.41 6.93
N LEU A 5 10.05 7.57 6.92
CA LEU A 5 9.37 8.86 6.72
C LEU A 5 9.13 9.20 5.24
N LEU A 6 9.87 8.59 4.30
CA LEU A 6 9.84 8.97 2.89
C LEU A 6 8.48 8.73 2.20
N ASN A 7 7.68 7.81 2.76
CA ASN A 7 6.40 7.41 2.22
C ASN A 7 5.23 7.88 3.10
N LEU A 8 5.48 8.58 4.21
CA LEU A 8 4.43 9.05 5.11
C LEU A 8 3.73 10.27 4.50
N ILE A 9 2.41 10.19 4.39
CA ILE A 9 1.57 11.31 3.94
C ILE A 9 1.33 12.25 5.12
N PRO A 10 1.46 13.59 5.01
CA PRO A 10 1.26 14.52 6.13
C PRO A 10 -0.10 14.36 6.84
N ASP A 11 -0.14 14.57 8.17
CA ASP A 11 -1.30 14.29 9.04
C ASP A 11 -2.60 14.97 8.60
N ASN A 12 -2.50 16.19 8.07
CA ASN A 12 -3.65 16.99 7.66
C ASN A 12 -4.08 16.74 6.20
N THR A 13 -3.59 15.67 5.57
CA THR A 13 -3.95 15.32 4.20
C THR A 13 -5.33 14.68 4.17
N VAL A 14 -6.28 15.35 3.53
CA VAL A 14 -7.65 14.84 3.37
C VAL A 14 -7.74 13.83 2.21
N ASN A 15 -6.96 14.05 1.15
CA ASN A 15 -6.95 13.20 -0.04
C ASN A 15 -5.67 13.46 -0.87
N LEU A 16 -5.42 12.59 -1.85
CA LEU A 16 -4.41 12.79 -2.88
C LEU A 16 -5.10 12.98 -4.24
N LEU A 17 -4.72 14.04 -4.96
CA LEU A 17 -5.22 14.38 -6.28
C LEU A 17 -4.14 14.12 -7.32
N PHE A 18 -4.54 13.57 -8.47
CA PHE A 18 -3.68 13.35 -9.62
C PHE A 18 -3.96 14.41 -10.67
N LEU A 19 -2.89 14.99 -11.21
CA LEU A 19 -2.96 16.08 -12.16
C LEU A 19 -2.32 15.65 -13.49
N ASP A 20 -2.86 16.12 -14.60
CA ASP A 20 -2.16 16.05 -15.89
C ASP A 20 -1.11 17.17 -16.01
N LYS A 21 -0.42 17.19 -17.16
CA LYS A 21 0.61 18.19 -17.49
C LYS A 21 0.09 19.63 -17.54
N ASP A 22 -1.22 19.81 -17.68
CA ASP A 22 -1.90 21.11 -17.76
C ASP A 22 -2.59 21.45 -16.41
N PHE A 23 -2.26 20.71 -15.34
CA PHE A 23 -2.79 20.85 -13.98
C PHE A 23 -4.29 20.55 -13.83
N ASN A 24 -4.91 19.83 -14.79
CA ASN A 24 -6.29 19.37 -14.62
C ASN A 24 -6.32 18.12 -13.74
N ILE A 25 -7.33 18.01 -12.89
CA ILE A 25 -7.53 16.83 -12.03
C ILE A 25 -7.96 15.64 -12.91
N THR A 26 -7.14 14.59 -12.93
CA THR A 26 -7.40 13.33 -13.66
C THR A 26 -7.95 12.22 -12.77
N GLY A 27 -7.74 12.34 -11.45
CA GLY A 27 -8.26 11.40 -10.47
C GLY A 27 -7.96 11.79 -9.02
N LYS A 28 -8.46 10.98 -8.09
CA LYS A 28 -8.28 11.09 -6.65
C LYS A 28 -8.28 9.70 -6.02
N ILE A 29 -7.63 9.54 -4.86
CA ILE A 29 -7.59 8.24 -4.17
C ILE A 29 -8.90 7.90 -3.46
N LEU A 30 -9.43 8.84 -2.67
CA LEU A 30 -10.60 8.59 -1.85
C LEU A 30 -11.87 9.20 -2.46
N ASP A 31 -12.89 8.37 -2.66
CA ASP A 31 -14.23 8.83 -3.08
C ASP A 31 -15.10 9.27 -1.92
N LYS A 32 -14.83 8.76 -0.72
CA LYS A 32 -15.52 9.07 0.54
C LYS A 32 -14.50 9.27 1.65
N GLY A 33 -14.95 9.59 2.87
CA GLY A 33 -14.07 9.73 4.04
C GLY A 33 -13.17 8.51 4.24
N GLY A 34 -11.92 8.77 4.64
CA GLY A 34 -10.88 7.78 4.84
C GLY A 34 -9.58 8.42 5.30
N SER A 35 -8.60 7.60 5.65
CA SER A 35 -7.29 8.02 6.11
C SER A 35 -6.22 7.35 5.24
N ILE A 36 -5.34 8.16 4.63
CA ILE A 36 -4.19 7.68 3.84
C ILE A 36 -2.95 7.87 4.70
N LEU A 37 -2.36 6.77 5.16
CA LEU A 37 -1.16 6.81 6.00
C LEU A 37 0.10 6.93 5.15
N ASN A 38 0.21 6.10 4.12
CA ASN A 38 1.39 6.05 3.27
C ASN A 38 1.03 5.92 1.78
N MET A 39 1.94 6.39 0.94
CA MET A 39 1.97 6.16 -0.49
C MET A 39 3.33 5.60 -0.89
N PHE A 40 3.33 4.55 -1.71
CA PHE A 40 4.52 3.86 -2.17
C PHE A 40 4.55 3.85 -3.69
N ILE A 41 5.65 4.38 -4.22
CA ILE A 41 5.96 4.39 -5.65
C ILE A 41 7.05 3.33 -5.87
N PRO A 42 6.81 2.27 -6.66
CA PRO A 42 7.83 1.28 -6.97
C PRO A 42 9.04 1.94 -7.62
N ASN A 43 10.26 1.48 -7.31
CA ASN A 43 11.50 1.97 -7.93
C ASN A 43 11.70 3.51 -7.89
N ARG A 44 11.08 4.22 -6.94
CA ARG A 44 11.12 5.69 -6.85
C ARG A 44 12.52 6.31 -6.87
N LEU A 45 13.50 5.60 -6.29
CA LEU A 45 14.89 6.05 -6.17
C LEU A 45 15.81 5.41 -7.23
N SER A 46 15.24 4.70 -8.21
CA SER A 46 16.00 4.08 -9.28
C SER A 46 16.30 5.11 -10.37
N ASP A 47 17.52 5.11 -10.90
CA ASP A 47 17.90 5.86 -12.10
C ASP A 47 17.76 5.00 -13.39
N ASP A 48 17.25 3.77 -13.27
CA ASP A 48 17.03 2.89 -14.43
C ASP A 48 15.71 3.24 -15.13
N GLU A 49 15.81 3.93 -16.27
CA GLU A 49 14.67 4.32 -17.10
C GLU A 49 13.78 3.13 -17.52
N ASN A 50 14.35 1.93 -17.68
CA ASN A 50 13.57 0.74 -18.03
C ASN A 50 12.71 0.28 -16.85
N LEU A 51 13.20 0.40 -15.61
CA LEU A 51 12.43 0.07 -14.41
C LEU A 51 11.37 1.13 -14.11
N ILE A 52 11.69 2.41 -14.36
CA ILE A 52 10.75 3.53 -14.20
C ILE A 52 9.60 3.42 -15.21
N SER A 53 9.91 3.16 -16.48
CA SER A 53 8.90 3.06 -17.55
C SER A 53 7.94 1.87 -17.41
N GLN A 54 8.26 0.91 -16.56
CA GLN A 54 7.40 -0.24 -16.24
C GLN A 54 6.48 0.00 -15.04
N ILE A 55 6.57 1.15 -14.37
CA ILE A 55 5.67 1.47 -13.25
C ILE A 55 4.30 1.81 -13.81
N ASN A 56 3.31 0.97 -13.51
CA ASN A 56 1.91 1.19 -13.94
C ASN A 56 0.94 1.39 -12.77
N ASN A 57 1.42 1.15 -11.54
CA ASN A 57 0.59 1.11 -10.35
C ASN A 57 1.28 1.75 -9.16
N LEU A 58 0.46 2.23 -8.24
CA LEU A 58 0.84 2.83 -6.97
C LEU A 58 0.22 2.01 -5.85
N SER A 59 0.82 2.01 -4.66
CA SER A 59 0.21 1.37 -3.50
C SER A 59 0.18 2.25 -2.28
N PHE A 60 -0.76 1.95 -1.38
CA PHE A 60 -1.11 2.81 -0.26
C PHE A 60 -1.44 1.98 0.97
N PHE A 61 -1.23 2.58 2.14
CA PHE A 61 -1.91 2.17 3.37
C PHE A 61 -3.11 3.08 3.60
N ILE A 62 -4.32 2.52 3.55
CA ILE A 62 -5.58 3.27 3.68
C ILE A 62 -6.50 2.61 4.71
N ALA A 63 -7.07 3.42 5.59
CA ALA A 63 -8.21 3.07 6.42
C ALA A 63 -9.48 3.70 5.82
N LYS A 64 -10.56 2.92 5.73
CA LYS A 64 -11.87 3.37 5.20
C LYS A 64 -12.99 3.28 6.22
N GLU A 65 -12.67 2.87 7.45
CA GLU A 65 -13.59 2.59 8.54
C GLU A 65 -12.97 3.06 9.86
N ASP A 66 -13.83 3.49 10.79
CA ASP A 66 -13.47 3.79 12.17
C ASP A 66 -13.46 2.48 12.96
N THR A 67 -12.26 1.90 13.07
CA THR A 67 -12.02 0.58 13.65
C THR A 67 -11.77 0.62 15.14
N ASN A 68 -11.49 1.80 15.70
CA ASN A 68 -11.32 2.00 17.14
C ASN A 68 -12.58 2.60 17.81
N ASN A 69 -13.59 2.98 17.02
CA ASN A 69 -14.86 3.57 17.42
C ASN A 69 -14.72 4.91 18.17
N ASP A 70 -13.72 5.73 17.81
CA ASP A 70 -13.51 7.06 18.38
C ASP A 70 -14.31 8.19 17.68
N GLY A 71 -15.04 7.84 16.61
CA GLY A 71 -15.86 8.73 15.80
C GLY A 71 -15.12 9.32 14.59
N TRP A 72 -13.83 9.02 14.39
CA TRP A 72 -13.00 9.62 13.36
C TRP A 72 -12.19 8.56 12.61
N ILE A 73 -12.32 8.52 11.28
CA ILE A 73 -11.41 7.72 10.44
C ILE A 73 -10.08 8.47 10.31
N ASN A 74 -9.05 8.01 11.03
CA ASN A 74 -7.76 8.69 11.15
C ASN A 74 -6.57 7.70 11.14
N ARG A 75 -5.37 8.13 11.55
CA ARG A 75 -4.15 7.29 11.53
C ARG A 75 -4.14 6.17 12.57
N LYS A 76 -5.02 6.23 13.56
CA LYS A 76 -5.17 5.22 14.62
C LYS A 76 -6.02 4.03 14.18
N ASP A 77 -6.69 4.14 13.04
CA ASP A 77 -7.48 3.05 12.48
C ASP A 77 -6.62 2.01 11.80
N GLN A 78 -7.20 0.84 11.57
CA GLN A 78 -6.55 -0.21 10.81
C GLN A 78 -6.45 0.17 9.33
N HIS A 79 -5.24 0.47 8.88
CA HIS A 79 -4.93 0.59 7.46
C HIS A 79 -4.74 -0.77 6.83
N TYR A 80 -5.13 -0.87 5.56
CA TYR A 80 -4.90 -2.02 4.70
C TYR A 80 -4.17 -1.59 3.44
N VAL A 81 -3.54 -2.55 2.76
CA VAL A 81 -2.83 -2.30 1.51
C VAL A 81 -3.83 -2.17 0.37
N TYR A 82 -3.72 -1.08 -0.38
CA TYR A 82 -4.44 -0.85 -1.62
C TYR A 82 -3.48 -0.62 -2.77
N VAL A 83 -3.93 -0.93 -3.98
CA VAL A 83 -3.24 -0.62 -5.24
C VAL A 83 -4.17 0.18 -6.13
N SER A 84 -3.64 1.20 -6.80
CA SER A 84 -4.33 1.95 -7.86
C SER A 84 -3.52 1.99 -9.14
N ASP A 85 -4.13 2.46 -10.21
CA ASP A 85 -3.41 2.92 -11.41
C ASP A 85 -2.69 4.25 -11.12
N LEU A 86 -1.84 4.71 -12.04
CA LEU A 86 -1.06 5.95 -11.90
C LEU A 86 -1.90 7.23 -11.77
N ASP A 87 -3.17 7.20 -12.16
CA ASP A 87 -4.10 8.33 -12.02
C ASP A 87 -5.00 8.20 -10.77
N GLY A 88 -4.69 7.24 -9.90
CA GLY A 88 -5.46 6.97 -8.67
C GLY A 88 -6.74 6.18 -8.88
N LYS A 89 -7.10 5.83 -10.13
CA LYS A 89 -8.29 5.02 -10.42
C LYS A 89 -8.06 3.54 -10.11
N ASN A 90 -9.15 2.78 -10.16
CA ASN A 90 -9.15 1.32 -9.93
C ASN A 90 -8.57 0.89 -8.57
N LEU A 91 -8.70 1.75 -7.55
CA LEU A 91 -8.21 1.51 -6.20
C LEU A 91 -8.82 0.22 -5.60
N THR A 92 -8.00 -0.83 -5.51
CA THR A 92 -8.41 -2.18 -5.10
C THR A 92 -7.65 -2.58 -3.83
N ARG A 93 -8.36 -3.18 -2.86
CA ARG A 93 -7.74 -3.74 -1.66
C ARG A 93 -6.95 -5.00 -2.03
N VAL A 94 -5.72 -5.11 -1.57
CA VAL A 94 -4.82 -6.24 -1.85
C VAL A 94 -5.20 -7.48 -1.04
N THR A 95 -5.54 -7.29 0.24
CA THR A 95 -5.90 -8.37 1.16
C THR A 95 -6.71 -7.84 2.34
N ASP A 96 -7.53 -8.69 2.95
CA ASP A 96 -8.24 -8.40 4.20
C ASP A 96 -7.37 -8.62 5.46
N ARG A 97 -6.22 -9.28 5.32
CA ARG A 97 -5.27 -9.50 6.41
C ARG A 97 -4.55 -8.20 6.80
N LYS A 98 -4.21 -8.07 8.08
CA LYS A 98 -3.34 -6.98 8.55
C LYS A 98 -1.93 -7.20 8.01
N VAL A 99 -1.33 -6.16 7.45
CA VAL A 99 0.00 -6.20 6.83
C VAL A 99 0.91 -5.28 7.62
N LYS A 100 2.02 -5.83 8.10
CA LYS A 100 3.04 -5.08 8.84
C LYS A 100 3.90 -4.24 7.91
N GLN A 101 4.28 -4.82 6.78
CA GLN A 101 5.09 -4.19 5.75
C GLN A 101 4.89 -4.91 4.41
N TYR A 102 5.22 -4.24 3.31
CA TYR A 102 5.20 -4.84 1.99
C TYR A 102 6.24 -4.22 1.06
N GLN A 103 6.58 -4.95 -0.01
CA GLN A 103 7.54 -4.52 -1.01
C GLN A 103 7.10 -4.94 -2.41
N TRP A 104 7.29 -4.06 -3.39
CA TRP A 104 7.15 -4.40 -4.80
C TRP A 104 8.31 -5.29 -5.26
N ILE A 105 7.99 -6.39 -5.94
CA ILE A 105 8.96 -7.36 -6.45
C ILE A 105 8.64 -7.69 -7.92
N ASN A 106 9.51 -8.48 -8.56
CA ASN A 106 9.29 -9.02 -9.91
C ASN A 106 8.93 -7.91 -10.93
N ASN A 107 9.76 -6.87 -10.99
CA ASN A 107 9.57 -5.70 -11.86
C ASN A 107 8.17 -5.08 -11.72
N ASN A 108 7.76 -4.85 -10.48
CA ASN A 108 6.49 -4.21 -10.11
C ASN A 108 5.23 -5.01 -10.49
N LYS A 109 5.37 -6.29 -10.85
CA LYS A 109 4.23 -7.16 -11.19
C LYS A 109 3.62 -7.84 -9.97
N GLU A 110 4.33 -7.82 -8.84
CA GLU A 110 3.94 -8.51 -7.62
C GLU A 110 4.28 -7.68 -6.38
N ILE A 111 3.56 -7.93 -5.29
CA ILE A 111 3.82 -7.37 -3.96
C ILE A 111 4.06 -8.51 -2.98
N LEU A 112 5.23 -8.52 -2.34
CA LEU A 112 5.50 -9.34 -1.16
C LEU A 112 4.92 -8.65 0.07
N LEU A 113 4.07 -9.36 0.80
CA LEU A 113 3.40 -8.91 2.01
C LEU A 113 3.94 -9.70 3.20
N THR A 114 4.26 -9.01 4.29
CA THR A 114 4.46 -9.64 5.61
C THR A 114 3.24 -9.33 6.46
N PHE A 115 2.56 -10.37 6.93
CA PHE A 115 1.36 -10.20 7.73
C PHE A 115 1.68 -9.86 9.18
N ASP A 116 0.79 -9.07 9.78
CA ASP A 116 0.79 -8.82 11.22
C ASP A 116 -0.04 -9.92 11.91
N ASN A 117 0.65 -10.80 12.62
CA ASN A 117 0.07 -11.93 13.35
C ASN A 117 -0.09 -11.63 14.85
N GLY A 118 0.11 -10.37 15.28
CA GLY A 118 0.20 -9.98 16.68
C GLY A 118 1.55 -10.33 17.32
N ASP A 119 1.78 -9.80 18.52
CA ASP A 119 3.08 -9.87 19.22
C ASP A 119 3.45 -11.27 19.74
N GLU A 120 2.53 -12.23 19.70
CA GLU A 120 2.68 -13.54 20.36
C GLU A 120 3.22 -14.66 19.46
N THR A 121 3.39 -14.43 18.15
CA THR A 121 3.79 -15.51 17.23
C THR A 121 5.25 -15.34 16.76
N GLU A 122 6.11 -16.33 17.03
CA GLU A 122 7.47 -16.39 16.45
C GLU A 122 7.45 -16.70 14.93
N THR A 123 6.27 -17.03 14.38
CA THR A 123 6.10 -17.44 12.99
C THR A 123 5.81 -16.25 12.07
N LEU A 124 6.70 -16.04 11.10
CA LEU A 124 6.51 -15.02 10.07
C LEU A 124 5.63 -15.59 8.95
N GLU A 125 4.50 -14.93 8.66
CA GLU A 125 3.64 -15.27 7.54
C GLU A 125 3.77 -14.25 6.41
N TYR A 126 3.77 -14.75 5.18
CA TYR A 126 3.93 -13.93 3.99
C TYR A 126 2.99 -14.36 2.87
N GLY A 127 2.71 -13.39 1.99
CA GLY A 127 1.91 -13.59 0.80
C GLY A 127 2.51 -12.85 -0.38
N ILE A 128 2.29 -13.37 -1.57
CA ILE A 128 2.63 -12.70 -2.83
C ILE A 128 1.32 -12.36 -3.52
N TYR A 129 1.06 -11.07 -3.70
CA TYR A 129 -0.06 -10.58 -4.48
C TYR A 129 0.38 -10.28 -5.91
N ASN A 130 -0.32 -10.84 -6.89
CA ASN A 130 -0.07 -10.58 -8.31
C ASN A 130 -1.01 -9.49 -8.81
N ILE A 131 -0.43 -8.43 -9.39
CA ILE A 131 -1.15 -7.20 -9.78
C ILE A 131 -2.16 -7.46 -10.89
N GLU A 132 -1.77 -8.24 -11.90
CA GLU A 132 -2.59 -8.51 -13.09
C GLU A 132 -3.79 -9.40 -12.75
N THR A 133 -3.54 -10.50 -12.06
CA THR A 133 -4.59 -11.47 -11.71
C THR A 133 -5.40 -11.08 -10.49
N LYS A 134 -4.93 -10.10 -9.70
CA LYS A 134 -5.50 -9.67 -8.42
C LYS A 134 -5.65 -10.81 -7.41
N LYS A 135 -4.76 -11.81 -7.49
CA LYS A 135 -4.77 -12.98 -6.61
C LYS A 135 -3.58 -12.93 -5.65
N ILE A 136 -3.84 -13.40 -4.44
CA ILE A 136 -2.81 -13.62 -3.43
C ILE A 136 -2.49 -15.11 -3.32
N LYS A 137 -1.19 -15.43 -3.26
CA LYS A 137 -0.69 -16.74 -2.87
C LYS A 137 -0.01 -16.60 -1.51
N GLU A 138 -0.56 -17.25 -0.51
CA GLU A 138 0.00 -17.29 0.83
C GLU A 138 0.84 -18.55 1.01
N THR A 139 1.87 -18.46 1.85
CA THR A 139 2.74 -19.58 2.19
C THR A 139 2.39 -20.14 3.57
N LYS A 140 2.84 -21.37 3.82
CA LYS A 140 2.87 -21.91 5.17
C LYS A 140 4.04 -21.23 5.89
N SER A 141 3.78 -20.70 7.08
CA SER A 141 4.64 -19.83 7.87
C SER A 141 6.12 -20.25 7.88
N LEU A 142 7.05 -19.28 7.86
CA LEU A 142 8.47 -19.54 8.04
C LEU A 142 8.80 -19.47 9.54
N ASN A 143 9.51 -20.47 10.04
CA ASN A 143 10.12 -20.42 11.36
C ASN A 143 11.57 -19.91 11.19
N PRO A 144 11.89 -18.66 11.58
CA PRO A 144 13.20 -18.06 11.29
C PRO A 144 14.37 -18.67 12.10
N ARG A 145 14.13 -19.73 12.88
CA ARG A 145 15.12 -20.45 13.70
C ARG A 145 15.52 -21.82 13.14
N GLU A 146 15.02 -22.21 11.97
CA GLU A 146 15.48 -23.40 11.21
C GLU A 146 16.45 -23.00 10.10
#